data_AF-A0A7C1TAE7-F1
#
_entry.id   AF-A0A7C1TAE7-F1
#
_cell.length_a   1.000
_cell.length_b   1.000
_cell.length_c   1.000
_cell.angle_alpha   90.00
_cell.angle_beta   90.00
_cell.angle_gamma   90.00
#
_symmetry.space_group_name_H-M   'P 1'
#
loop_
_entity.id
_entity.type
_entity.pdbx_description
1 polymer ?
#
loop_
_entity_poly.entity_id
_entity_poly.type
_entity_poly.pdbx_seq_one_letter_code
_entity_poly.pdbx_strand_id
1 'polypeptide(L)'
;AMDAFPAEYRAEPAMAHDGGEDGLDLVRTLLAEAPKHLNPGGGMLCEIGRGRDILEAEFPDLDFLWVETTEEEDAVFWMSAEALGVKSAKGK
;
A
#
# COMPACT_ATOMS: atom_id res chain seq x y z
N ALA A 1 -1.64 12.84 15.92
CA ALA A 1 -2.44 13.00 14.70
C ALA A 1 -3.92 12.66 14.93
N MET A 2 -4.24 11.47 15.47
CA MET A 2 -5.64 11.04 15.69
C MET A 2 -6.46 11.92 16.66
N ASP A 3 -5.84 12.56 17.66
CA ASP A 3 -6.56 13.47 18.57
C ASP A 3 -7.18 14.69 17.87
N ALA A 4 -6.69 15.03 16.67
CA ALA A 4 -7.21 16.12 15.85
C ALA A 4 -8.41 15.70 14.98
N PHE A 5 -8.78 14.42 14.98
CA PHE A 5 -9.88 13.94 14.15
C PHE A 5 -11.25 14.48 14.62
N PRO A 6 -12.18 14.71 13.68
CA PRO A 6 -13.59 14.91 14.00
C PRO A 6 -14.11 13.83 14.96
N ALA A 7 -15.12 14.18 15.76
CA ALA A 7 -15.63 13.30 16.82
C ALA A 7 -16.13 11.96 16.30
N GLU A 8 -16.66 11.94 15.08
CA GLU A 8 -17.12 10.74 14.37
C GLU A 8 -15.99 9.74 14.12
N TYR A 9 -14.84 10.15 13.58
CA TYR A 9 -13.69 9.25 13.37
C TYR A 9 -12.99 8.85 14.68
N ARG A 10 -13.05 9.68 15.73
CA ARG A 10 -12.53 9.29 17.06
C ARG A 10 -13.36 8.21 17.74
N ALA A 11 -14.57 7.92 17.25
CA ALA A 11 -15.38 6.82 17.74
C ALA A 11 -15.00 5.47 17.11
N GLU A 12 -14.21 5.47 16.04
CA GLU A 12 -13.71 4.26 15.39
C GLU A 12 -12.47 3.71 16.13
N PRO A 13 -12.12 2.41 15.95
CA PRO A 13 -10.94 1.84 16.58
C PRO A 13 -9.66 2.55 16.13
N ALA A 14 -8.84 3.00 17.08
CA ALA A 14 -7.58 3.69 16.77
C ALA A 14 -6.68 2.90 15.79
N MET A 15 -6.60 1.58 15.96
CA MET A 15 -5.82 0.70 15.06
C MET A 15 -6.32 0.68 13.61
N ALA A 16 -7.54 1.15 13.33
CA ALA A 16 -8.05 1.28 11.98
C ALA A 16 -7.50 2.52 11.25
N HIS A 17 -6.90 3.47 11.98
CA HIS A 17 -6.35 4.71 11.44
C HIS A 17 -4.86 4.90 11.72
N ASP A 18 -4.31 4.17 12.68
CA ASP A 18 -2.91 4.29 13.09
C ASP A 18 -1.98 3.67 12.04
N GLY A 19 -1.31 4.52 11.28
CA GLY A 19 -0.27 4.15 10.32
C GLY A 19 1.15 4.53 10.78
N GLY A 20 1.35 4.87 12.05
CA GLY A 20 2.64 5.33 12.56
C GLY A 20 2.90 6.83 12.35
N GLU A 21 4.18 7.23 12.39
CA GLU A 21 4.58 8.65 12.40
C GLU A 21 4.22 9.37 11.10
N ASP A 22 4.41 8.71 9.95
CA ASP A 22 4.09 9.23 8.62
C ASP A 22 2.88 8.55 7.96
N GLY A 23 2.24 7.61 8.65
CA GLY A 23 1.03 6.93 8.19
C GLY A 23 1.26 5.70 7.30
N LEU A 24 2.51 5.27 7.08
CA LEU A 24 2.85 4.23 6.10
C LEU A 24 3.37 2.91 6.72
N ASP A 25 3.39 2.74 8.04
CA ASP A 25 3.94 1.55 8.70
C ASP A 25 3.29 0.23 8.23
N LEU A 26 1.96 0.23 8.08
CA LEU A 26 1.25 -0.94 7.56
C LEU A 26 1.55 -1.18 6.08
N VAL A 27 1.68 -0.11 5.28
CA VAL A 27 1.99 -0.20 3.85
C VAL A 27 3.37 -0.82 3.63
N ARG A 28 4.38 -0.38 4.39
CA ARG A 28 5.72 -0.97 4.39
C ARG A 28 5.69 -2.46 4.74
N THR A 29 4.88 -2.82 5.75
CA THR A 29 4.68 -4.22 6.15
C THR A 29 4.03 -5.03 5.02
N LEU A 30 3.00 -4.49 4.37
CA LEU A 30 2.32 -5.15 3.24
C LEU A 30 3.28 -5.37 2.07
N LEU A 31 4.06 -4.36 1.67
CA LEU A 31 5.05 -4.48 0.60
C LEU A 31 6.10 -5.58 0.88
N ALA A 32 6.56 -5.70 2.14
CA ALA A 32 7.53 -6.71 2.54
C ALA A 32 6.94 -8.14 2.62
N GLU A 33 5.69 -8.28 3.06
CA GLU A 33 5.07 -9.59 3.29
C GLU A 33 4.30 -10.12 2.08
N ALA A 34 3.72 -9.26 1.25
CA ALA A 34 2.90 -9.62 0.09
C ALA A 34 3.52 -10.72 -0.80
N PRO A 35 4.80 -10.67 -1.22
CA PRO A 35 5.37 -11.72 -2.07
C PRO A 35 5.42 -13.11 -1.42
N LYS A 36 5.29 -13.23 -0.09
CA LYS A 36 5.17 -14.54 0.58
C LYS A 36 3.77 -15.14 0.49
N HIS A 37 2.77 -14.32 0.16
CA HIS A 37 1.36 -14.69 0.17
C HIS A 37 0.71 -14.68 -1.22
N LEU A 38 1.29 -13.94 -2.17
CA LEU A 38 0.77 -13.86 -3.53
C LEU A 38 1.13 -15.10 -4.36
N ASN A 39 0.15 -15.59 -5.11
CA ASN A 39 0.39 -16.59 -6.14
C ASN A 39 1.05 -15.95 -7.36
N PRO A 40 1.85 -16.71 -8.15
CA PRO A 40 2.30 -16.27 -9.46
C PRO A 40 1.16 -15.78 -10.34
N GLY A 41 1.34 -14.65 -11.03
CA GLY A 41 0.31 -13.97 -11.82
C GLY A 41 -0.76 -13.21 -11.02
N GLY A 42 -0.63 -13.16 -9.69
CA GLY A 42 -1.48 -12.33 -8.83
C GLY A 42 -0.96 -10.91 -8.65
N GLY A 43 -1.53 -10.19 -7.68
CA GLY A 43 -1.02 -8.87 -7.29
C GLY A 43 -1.78 -8.28 -6.10
N MET A 44 -1.36 -7.08 -5.73
CA MET A 44 -1.89 -6.30 -4.61
C MET A 44 -2.38 -4.95 -5.14
N LEU A 45 -3.60 -4.58 -4.74
CA LEU A 45 -4.13 -3.23 -4.90
C LEU A 45 -4.23 -2.61 -3.50
N CYS A 46 -3.63 -1.46 -3.28
CA CYS A 46 -3.59 -0.82 -1.97
C CYS A 46 -3.95 0.65 -2.08
N GLU A 47 -4.88 1.09 -1.25
CA GLU A 47 -5.21 2.50 -1.04
C GLU A 47 -4.36 3.06 0.11
N ILE A 48 -3.92 4.31 -0.04
CA ILE A 48 -3.23 5.13 0.94
C ILE A 48 -3.87 6.52 0.97
N GLY A 49 -3.78 7.21 2.11
CA GLY A 49 -4.26 8.59 2.19
C GLY A 49 -3.29 9.59 1.55
N ARG A 50 -2.01 9.56 1.97
CA ARG A 50 -0.92 10.40 1.45
C ARG A 50 0.39 9.62 1.56
N GLY A 51 1.44 10.11 0.89
CA GLY A 51 2.80 9.56 1.02
C GLY A 51 3.28 8.78 -0.20
N ARG A 52 2.66 8.99 -1.37
CA ARG A 52 3.18 8.50 -2.66
C ARG A 52 4.65 8.83 -2.85
N ASP A 53 5.03 10.08 -2.60
CA ASP A 53 6.41 10.58 -2.71
C ASP A 53 7.38 9.88 -1.75
N ILE A 54 6.94 9.59 -0.52
CA ILE A 54 7.72 8.85 0.46
C ILE A 54 7.95 7.41 -0.03
N LEU A 55 6.89 6.73 -0.50
CA LEU A 55 6.99 5.35 -0.98
C LEU A 55 7.89 5.24 -2.23
N GLU A 56 7.73 6.15 -3.20
CA GLU A 56 8.56 6.18 -4.41
C GLU A 56 10.04 6.45 -4.07
N ALA A 57 10.32 7.27 -3.05
CA ALA A 57 11.68 7.53 -2.60
C ALA A 57 12.30 6.36 -1.80
N GLU A 58 11.51 5.69 -0.95
CA GLU A 58 11.96 4.55 -0.15
C GLU A 58 12.15 3.26 -0.96
N PHE A 59 11.32 3.07 -1.98
CA PHE A 59 11.29 1.86 -2.80
C PHE A 59 11.50 2.20 -4.29
N PRO A 60 12.64 2.80 -4.67
CA PRO A 60 12.87 3.29 -6.03
C PRO A 60 12.95 2.17 -7.09
N ASP A 61 13.16 0.92 -6.65
CA ASP A 61 13.23 -0.25 -7.52
C ASP A 61 11.87 -0.94 -7.72
N LEU A 62 10.84 -0.52 -6.99
CA LEU A 62 9.48 -1.04 -7.15
C LEU A 62 8.72 -0.23 -8.19
N ASP A 63 8.14 -0.94 -9.17
CA ASP A 63 7.33 -0.33 -10.24
C ASP A 63 5.89 -0.15 -9.76
N PHE A 64 5.63 0.97 -9.07
CA PHE A 64 4.28 1.33 -8.63
C PHE A 64 3.43 1.75 -9.83
N LEU A 65 2.34 1.04 -10.08
CA LEU A 65 1.29 1.50 -10.98
C LEU A 65 0.23 2.26 -10.18
N TRP A 66 0.33 3.58 -10.14
CA TRP A 66 -0.71 4.43 -9.55
C TRP A 66 -1.96 4.42 -10.42
N VAL A 67 -3.07 4.05 -9.82
CA VAL A 67 -4.37 3.89 -10.48
C VAL A 67 -5.17 5.16 -10.24
N GLU A 68 -5.48 5.86 -11.33
CA GLU A 68 -6.37 7.01 -11.28
C GLU A 68 -7.76 6.57 -10.81
N THR A 69 -8.26 7.23 -9.75
CA THR A 69 -9.64 7.07 -9.28
C THR A 69 -10.46 8.30 -9.64
N THR A 70 -11.78 8.24 -9.45
CA THR A 70 -12.65 9.40 -9.73
C THR A 70 -12.41 10.58 -8.80
N GLU A 71 -11.84 10.33 -7.62
CA GLU A 71 -11.66 11.34 -6.57
C GLU A 71 -10.19 11.78 -6.47
N GLU A 72 -9.23 10.86 -6.60
CA GLU A 72 -7.79 11.14 -6.45
C GLU A 72 -6.91 10.28 -7.38
N GLU A 73 -5.82 10.87 -7.89
CA GLU A 73 -4.87 10.22 -8.80
C GLU A 73 -3.71 9.51 -8.06
N ASP A 74 -3.46 9.86 -6.79
CA ASP A 74 -2.27 9.46 -6.03
C ASP A 74 -2.57 8.58 -4.80
N ALA A 75 -3.81 8.10 -4.69
CA ALA A 75 -4.28 7.42 -3.49
C ALA A 75 -4.26 5.88 -3.61
N VAL A 76 -4.21 5.32 -4.82
CA VAL A 76 -4.29 3.86 -5.01
C VAL A 76 -3.16 3.39 -5.92
N PHE A 77 -2.45 2.35 -5.52
CA PHE A 77 -1.46 1.71 -6.37
C PHE A 77 -1.74 0.21 -6.56
N TRP A 78 -1.35 -0.28 -7.72
CA TRP A 78 -1.28 -1.69 -8.07
C TRP A 78 0.17 -2.17 -8.10
N MET A 79 0.41 -3.39 -7.61
CA MET A 79 1.66 -4.11 -7.77
C MET A 79 1.40 -5.55 -8.20
N SER A 80 2.08 -5.99 -9.27
CA SER A 80 2.09 -7.40 -9.62
C SER A 80 2.91 -8.21 -8.61
N ALA A 81 2.56 -9.49 -8.46
CA ALA A 81 3.34 -10.42 -7.65
C ALA A 81 4.80 -10.48 -8.14
N GLU A 82 5.01 -10.44 -9.46
CA GLU A 82 6.32 -10.46 -10.10
C GLU A 82 7.15 -9.20 -9.81
N ALA A 83 6.53 -8.02 -9.79
CA ALA A 83 7.19 -6.77 -9.40
C ALA A 83 7.64 -6.79 -7.92
N LEU A 84 6.93 -7.55 -7.09
CA LEU A 84 7.31 -7.82 -5.70
C LEU A 84 8.29 -9.01 -5.54
N GLY A 85 8.74 -9.61 -6.65
CA GLY A 85 9.74 -10.68 -6.66
C GLY A 85 9.18 -12.11 -6.59
N VAL A 86 7.86 -12.30 -6.72
CA VAL A 86 7.27 -13.65 -6.84
C VAL A 86 7.69 -14.25 -8.18
N LYS A 87 8.29 -15.44 -8.13
CA LYS A 87 8.72 -16.14 -9.34
C LYS A 87 7.50 -16.70 -10.07
N SER A 88 7.36 -16.38 -11.36
CA SER A 88 6.34 -17.02 -12.19
C SER A 88 6.49 -18.54 -12.13
N ALA A 89 5.36 -19.24 -12.01
CA ALA A 89 5.35 -20.69 -12.15
C ALA A 89 5.89 -20.99 -13.56
N LYS A 90 7.00 -21.74 -13.66
CA LYS A 90 7.50 -22.20 -14.95
C LYS A 90 6.34 -22.90 -15.65
N GLY A 91 5.91 -22.34 -16.79
CA GLY A 91 4.90 -22.96 -17.64
C GLY A 91 5.31 -24.40 -17.92
N LYS A 92 4.37 -25.33 -17.79
CA LYS A 92 4.51 -26.66 -18.39
C LYS A 92 4.49 -26.53 -19.90
#